data_AF-A0A3M1UKC8-F1
#
_entry.id   AF-A0A3M1UKC8-F1
#
_cell.length_a   1.000
_cell.length_b   1.000
_cell.length_c   1.000
_cell.angle_alpha   90.00
_cell.angle_beta   90.00
_cell.angle_gamma   90.00
#
_symmetry.space_group_name_H-M   'P 1'
#
loop_
_entity.id
_entity.type
_entity.pdbx_description
1 polymer ?
#
loop_
_entity_poly.entity_id
_entity_poly.type
_entity_poly.pdbx_seq_one_letter_code
_entity_poly.pdbx_strand_id
1 'polypeptide(L)'
;TVDFISPTGTPTFGTNAQQEVLTPVRTMWAGDANGDGSIILAGGLSDVNPISLAVFLDPANVGFSSTYVVNGYRTEDTNMSGTVILAGGNSDVNIISLNVFLHPANLGFSPSFVILQQLP
;
A
#
# COMPACT_ATOMS: atom_id res chain seq x y z
N THR A 1 16.55 -20.14 -11.60
CA THR A 1 15.59 -19.01 -11.67
C THR A 1 14.79 -19.00 -10.39
N VAL A 2 14.67 -17.84 -9.74
CA VAL A 2 13.83 -17.67 -8.54
C VAL A 2 12.43 -17.30 -9.04
N ASP A 3 11.41 -17.99 -8.53
CA ASP A 3 10.01 -17.76 -8.86
C ASP A 3 9.32 -17.02 -7.71
N PHE A 4 9.07 -15.72 -7.91
CA PHE A 4 8.46 -14.85 -6.92
C PHE A 4 6.93 -14.96 -6.84
N ILE A 5 6.28 -15.74 -7.71
CA ILE A 5 4.83 -15.97 -7.68
C ILE A 5 4.46 -17.35 -7.13
N SER A 6 5.43 -18.26 -6.94
CA SER A 6 5.20 -19.58 -6.36
C SER A 6 5.01 -19.52 -4.84
N PRO A 7 3.91 -20.07 -4.28
CA PRO A 7 3.66 -20.10 -2.82
C PRO A 7 4.73 -20.82 -2.01
N THR A 8 5.46 -21.74 -2.64
CA THR A 8 6.44 -22.61 -1.97
C THR A 8 7.87 -22.34 -2.41
N GLY A 9 8.07 -21.57 -3.48
CA GLY A 9 9.39 -21.26 -4.03
C GLY A 9 10.14 -20.17 -3.28
N THR A 10 9.44 -19.29 -2.57
CA THR A 10 10.01 -18.12 -1.88
C THR A 10 9.40 -17.95 -0.49
N PRO A 11 9.92 -18.65 0.54
CA PRO A 11 9.39 -18.54 1.90
C PRO A 11 9.65 -17.15 2.48
N THR A 12 8.69 -16.66 3.26
CA THR A 12 8.75 -15.39 4.01
C THR A 12 8.72 -15.65 5.51
N PHE A 13 9.25 -14.72 6.32
CA PHE A 13 9.08 -14.81 7.78
C PHE A 13 7.64 -14.50 8.19
N GLY A 14 7.28 -14.87 9.42
CA GLY A 14 5.98 -14.51 10.01
C GLY A 14 4.77 -15.28 9.46
N THR A 15 3.59 -14.73 9.69
CA THR A 15 2.29 -15.32 9.38
C THR A 15 1.48 -14.33 8.55
N ASN A 16 0.88 -14.79 7.45
CA ASN A 16 0.19 -13.93 6.47
C ASN A 16 1.07 -12.84 5.87
N ALA A 17 2.38 -13.10 5.70
CA ALA A 17 3.35 -12.18 5.08
C ALA A 17 3.07 -11.85 3.61
N GLN A 18 2.23 -12.66 2.98
CA GLN A 18 1.84 -12.57 1.58
C GLN A 18 0.33 -12.64 1.47
N GLN A 19 -0.20 -12.01 0.43
CA GLN A 19 -1.58 -12.11 0.02
C GLN A 19 -1.71 -13.02 -1.20
N GLU A 20 -2.73 -13.87 -1.23
CA GLU A 20 -3.10 -14.61 -2.43
C GLU A 20 -4.02 -13.74 -3.29
N VAL A 21 -3.52 -13.34 -4.47
CA VAL A 21 -4.26 -12.46 -5.41
C VAL A 21 -4.97 -13.25 -6.50
N LEU A 22 -4.40 -14.40 -6.89
CA LEU A 22 -4.98 -15.37 -7.82
C LEU A 22 -4.42 -16.73 -7.43
N THR A 23 -5.17 -17.83 -7.45
CA THR A 23 -4.56 -19.14 -7.18
C THR A 23 -3.69 -19.59 -8.37
N PRO A 24 -2.40 -19.98 -8.20
CA PRO A 24 -1.61 -20.03 -6.97
C PRO A 24 -0.64 -18.83 -6.77
N VAL A 25 -0.83 -17.72 -7.46
CA VAL A 25 -0.04 -16.48 -7.35
C VAL A 25 -0.21 -15.79 -5.98
N ARG A 26 0.92 -15.60 -5.30
CA ARG A 26 1.02 -14.80 -4.07
C ARG A 26 1.88 -13.56 -4.30
N THR A 27 1.54 -12.47 -3.61
CA THR A 27 2.28 -11.20 -3.65
C THR A 27 2.57 -10.71 -2.23
N MET A 28 3.58 -9.87 -2.10
CA MET A 28 3.81 -9.12 -0.85
C MET A 28 2.75 -8.03 -0.67
N TRP A 29 2.60 -7.55 0.55
CA TRP A 29 1.71 -6.42 0.85
C TRP A 29 2.28 -5.10 0.30
N ALA A 30 1.45 -4.37 -0.42
CA ALA A 30 1.71 -3.00 -0.87
C ALA A 30 1.09 -1.97 0.09
N GLY A 31 1.51 -0.71 0.03
CA GLY A 31 0.87 0.37 0.79
C GLY A 31 1.74 1.07 1.83
N ASP A 32 3.00 0.67 1.99
CA ASP A 32 3.97 1.44 2.76
C ASP A 32 4.40 2.65 1.93
N ALA A 33 3.83 3.81 2.23
CA ALA A 33 4.00 5.03 1.45
C ALA A 33 5.15 5.91 1.98
N ASN A 34 5.78 5.51 3.08
CA ASN A 34 6.85 6.27 3.73
C ASN A 34 8.17 5.47 3.91
N GLY A 35 8.15 4.17 3.64
CA GLY A 35 9.27 3.23 3.75
C GLY A 35 9.61 2.81 5.17
N ASP A 36 8.68 2.87 6.13
CA ASP A 36 8.91 2.53 7.54
C ASP A 36 8.71 1.04 7.86
N GLY A 37 8.34 0.23 6.87
CA GLY A 37 8.09 -1.19 7.01
C GLY A 37 6.75 -1.53 7.63
N SER A 38 5.81 -0.57 7.66
CA SER A 38 4.45 -0.75 8.15
C SER A 38 3.43 -0.26 7.11
N ILE A 39 2.23 -0.84 7.15
CA ILE A 39 1.06 -0.32 6.42
C ILE A 39 0.00 0.06 7.44
N ILE A 40 -0.33 1.35 7.48
CA ILE A 40 -1.18 1.99 8.49
C ILE A 40 -2.23 2.88 7.81
N LEU A 41 -3.51 2.50 7.93
CA LEU A 41 -4.63 3.25 7.34
C LEU A 41 -5.02 4.49 8.15
N ALA A 42 -4.98 4.43 9.48
CA ALA A 42 -5.50 5.51 10.32
C ALA A 42 -4.60 5.79 11.53
N GLY A 43 -4.47 7.08 11.87
CA GLY A 43 -3.66 7.56 12.99
C GLY A 43 -2.55 8.51 12.54
N GLY A 44 -1.74 8.98 13.49
CA GLY A 44 -0.68 9.96 13.21
C GLY A 44 0.44 9.45 12.29
N LEU A 45 0.65 8.12 12.26
CA LEU A 45 1.65 7.45 11.42
C LEU A 45 1.04 6.82 10.17
N SER A 46 -0.13 7.28 9.72
CA SER A 46 -0.79 6.69 8.55
C SER A 46 -0.04 6.96 7.24
N ASP A 47 0.02 5.95 6.39
CA ASP A 47 0.50 6.01 5.01
C ASP A 47 -0.38 6.88 4.08
N VAL A 48 -1.59 7.24 4.52
CA VAL A 48 -2.45 8.19 3.79
C VAL A 48 -1.88 9.62 3.85
N ASN A 49 -1.15 9.95 4.91
CA ASN A 49 -0.58 11.29 5.12
C ASN A 49 0.47 11.66 4.04
N PRO A 50 1.52 10.85 3.78
CA PRO A 50 2.49 11.16 2.73
C PRO A 50 1.83 11.24 1.34
N ILE A 51 0.89 10.36 1.00
CA ILE A 51 0.13 10.43 -0.26
C ILE A 51 -0.62 11.77 -0.37
N SER A 52 -1.30 12.18 0.70
CA SER A 52 -2.04 13.44 0.73
C SER A 52 -1.12 14.66 0.54
N LEU A 53 0.03 14.66 1.22
CA LEU A 53 1.03 15.71 1.09
C LEU A 53 1.61 15.75 -0.33
N ALA A 54 1.94 14.60 -0.92
CA ALA A 54 2.46 14.52 -2.29
C ALA A 54 1.50 15.13 -3.31
N VAL A 55 0.19 14.83 -3.18
CA VAL A 55 -0.84 15.35 -4.10
C VAL A 55 -1.14 16.83 -3.88
N PHE A 56 -1.35 17.27 -2.64
CA PHE A 56 -1.73 18.67 -2.37
C PHE A 56 -0.57 19.66 -2.50
N LEU A 57 0.66 19.21 -2.29
CA LEU A 57 1.85 20.06 -2.38
C LEU A 57 2.57 19.97 -3.74
N ASP A 58 2.02 19.23 -4.71
CA ASP A 58 2.57 19.24 -6.07
C ASP A 58 2.48 20.66 -6.66
N PRO A 59 3.58 21.25 -7.16
CA PRO A 59 3.58 22.62 -7.69
C PRO A 59 2.61 22.84 -8.86
N ALA A 60 2.25 21.78 -9.59
CA ALA A 60 1.29 21.86 -10.68
C ALA A 60 -0.17 21.67 -10.21
N ASN A 61 -0.41 21.26 -8.96
CA ASN A 61 -1.75 21.19 -8.35
C ASN A 61 -2.16 22.53 -7.70
N VAL A 62 -2.19 23.60 -8.49
CA VAL A 62 -2.51 24.96 -8.00
C VAL A 62 -3.91 25.07 -7.37
N GLY A 63 -4.83 24.19 -7.77
CA GLY A 63 -6.21 24.15 -7.25
C GLY A 63 -6.41 23.30 -6.00
N PHE A 64 -5.35 22.67 -5.47
CA PHE A 64 -5.45 21.72 -4.35
C PHE A 64 -6.51 20.63 -4.58
N SER A 65 -6.61 20.13 -5.81
CA SER A 65 -7.57 19.07 -6.14
C SER A 65 -7.12 17.75 -5.50
N SER A 66 -8.03 17.09 -4.78
CA SER A 66 -7.78 15.75 -4.21
C SER A 66 -7.74 14.64 -5.25
N THR A 67 -8.23 14.91 -6.47
CA THR A 67 -8.18 13.99 -7.61
C THR A 67 -7.05 14.30 -8.59
N TYR A 68 -6.14 15.23 -8.23
CA TYR A 68 -4.95 15.49 -9.02
C TYR A 68 -4.04 14.26 -9.05
N VAL A 69 -3.46 13.97 -10.22
CA VAL A 69 -2.57 12.83 -10.44
C VAL A 69 -1.15 13.36 -10.50
N VAL A 70 -0.33 12.96 -9.53
CA VAL A 70 1.10 13.25 -9.54
C VAL A 70 1.78 12.15 -10.35
N ASN A 71 2.61 12.52 -11.33
CA ASN A 71 3.29 11.57 -12.20
C ASN A 71 4.71 11.27 -11.69
N GLY A 72 5.16 10.04 -11.91
CA GLY A 72 6.48 9.53 -11.58
C GLY A 72 6.46 8.41 -10.52
N TYR A 73 7.51 7.59 -10.53
CA TYR A 73 7.75 6.61 -9.48
C TYR A 73 8.21 7.32 -8.20
N ARG A 74 7.38 7.25 -7.17
CA ARG A 74 7.63 7.84 -5.85
C ARG A 74 7.35 6.81 -4.76
N THR A 75 7.79 7.07 -3.53
CA THR A 75 7.50 6.18 -2.40
C THR A 75 5.99 6.08 -2.14
N GLU A 76 5.24 7.15 -2.42
CA GLU A 76 3.78 7.20 -2.29
C GLU A 76 3.03 6.45 -3.40
N ASP A 77 3.70 6.02 -4.48
CA ASP A 77 3.14 5.19 -5.55
C ASP A 77 3.15 3.73 -5.12
N THR A 78 2.13 3.39 -4.31
CA THR A 78 2.05 2.12 -3.58
C THR A 78 1.90 0.90 -4.49
N ASN A 79 1.37 1.09 -5.70
CA ASN A 79 1.17 0.03 -6.68
C ASN A 79 2.19 0.06 -7.83
N MET A 80 3.20 0.94 -7.76
CA MET A 80 4.24 1.11 -8.76
C MET A 80 3.67 1.36 -10.18
N SER A 81 2.58 2.12 -10.27
CA SER A 81 1.94 2.49 -11.54
C SER A 81 2.65 3.62 -12.28
N GLY A 82 3.57 4.32 -11.60
CA GLY A 82 4.17 5.57 -12.07
C GLY A 82 3.27 6.78 -11.82
N THR A 83 2.25 6.66 -10.97
CA THR A 83 1.35 7.76 -10.59
C THR A 83 0.96 7.67 -9.12
N VAL A 84 0.92 8.82 -8.42
CA VAL A 84 0.38 8.92 -7.05
C VAL A 84 -1.00 9.57 -7.11
N ILE A 85 -2.00 8.89 -6.54
CA ILE A 85 -3.40 9.29 -6.59
C ILE A 85 -4.00 9.22 -5.17
N LEU A 86 -4.47 10.36 -4.67
CA LEU A 86 -5.10 10.45 -3.35
C LEU A 86 -6.56 9.96 -3.36
N ALA A 87 -7.38 10.44 -4.30
CA ALA A 87 -8.81 10.11 -4.37
C ALA A 87 -9.23 9.65 -5.77
N GLY A 88 -10.08 8.61 -5.82
CA GLY A 88 -10.59 8.01 -7.06
C GLY A 88 -10.70 6.49 -6.96
N GLY A 89 -11.10 5.83 -8.05
CA GLY A 89 -11.23 4.36 -8.07
C GLY A 89 -9.88 3.62 -7.94
N ASN A 90 -8.81 4.21 -8.47
CA ASN A 90 -7.46 3.62 -8.50
C ASN A 90 -6.48 4.38 -7.58
N SER A 91 -6.95 4.93 -6.45
CA SER A 91 -6.07 5.65 -5.53
C SER A 91 -5.15 4.72 -4.75
N ASP A 92 -3.96 5.21 -4.40
CA ASP A 92 -3.02 4.53 -3.50
C ASP A 92 -3.64 4.32 -2.11
N VAL A 93 -4.50 5.24 -1.68
CA VAL A 93 -5.29 5.10 -0.44
C VAL A 93 -6.20 3.86 -0.47
N ASN A 94 -6.75 3.48 -1.62
CA ASN A 94 -7.58 2.28 -1.71
C ASN A 94 -6.75 1.01 -1.50
N ILE A 95 -5.50 0.98 -1.98
CA ILE A 95 -4.59 -0.15 -1.77
C ILE A 95 -4.32 -0.33 -0.27
N ILE A 96 -3.96 0.75 0.43
CA ILE A 96 -3.76 0.75 1.89
C ILE A 96 -5.03 0.28 2.61
N SER A 97 -6.18 0.87 2.25
CA SER A 97 -7.46 0.58 2.91
C SER A 97 -7.85 -0.89 2.77
N LEU A 98 -7.80 -1.42 1.54
CA LEU A 98 -8.15 -2.81 1.26
C LEU A 98 -7.20 -3.77 1.96
N ASN A 99 -5.90 -3.49 1.95
CA ASN A 99 -4.93 -4.33 2.64
C ASN A 99 -5.19 -4.36 4.14
N VAL A 100 -5.36 -3.21 4.79
CA VAL A 100 -5.62 -3.15 6.24
C VAL A 100 -6.93 -3.86 6.60
N PHE A 101 -8.05 -3.57 5.92
CA PHE A 101 -9.34 -4.14 6.26
C PHE A 101 -9.45 -5.64 5.94
N LEU A 102 -8.82 -6.11 4.86
CA LEU A 102 -8.92 -7.49 4.41
C LEU A 102 -7.75 -8.36 4.88
N HIS A 103 -6.84 -7.82 5.70
CA HIS A 103 -5.75 -8.60 6.26
C HIS A 103 -6.31 -9.78 7.10
N PRO A 104 -5.85 -11.03 6.91
CA PRO A 104 -6.45 -12.20 7.56
C PRO A 104 -6.41 -12.18 9.09
N ALA A 105 -5.46 -11.42 9.68
CA ALA A 105 -5.38 -11.23 11.12
C ALA A 105 -6.24 -10.06 11.66
N ASN A 106 -6.82 -9.21 10.79
CA ASN A 106 -7.70 -8.11 11.19
C ASN A 106 -9.17 -8.53 11.23
N LEU A 107 -9.49 -9.48 12.12
CA LEU A 107 -10.82 -10.09 12.20
C LEU A 107 -11.96 -9.10 12.54
N GLY A 108 -11.62 -7.95 13.11
CA GLY A 108 -12.57 -6.90 13.49
C GLY A 108 -12.67 -5.73 12.51
N PHE A 109 -12.00 -5.79 11.35
CA PHE A 109 -11.94 -4.70 10.37
C PHE A 109 -11.51 -3.37 11.01
N SER A 110 -10.55 -3.42 11.94
CA SER A 110 -10.07 -2.21 12.62
C SER A 110 -9.26 -1.36 11.65
N PRO A 111 -9.57 -0.06 11.48
CA PRO A 111 -8.77 0.85 10.65
C PRO A 111 -7.40 1.17 11.27
N SER A 112 -7.21 0.85 12.55
CA SER A 112 -5.94 1.01 13.27
C SER A 112 -5.11 -0.29 13.31
N PHE A 113 -5.52 -1.32 12.58
CA PHE A 113 -4.70 -2.51 12.41
C PHE A 113 -3.43 -2.17 11.60
N VAL A 114 -2.29 -2.67 12.06
CA VAL A 114 -0.98 -2.43 11.43
C VAL A 114 -0.51 -3.73 10.78
N ILE A 115 -0.20 -3.67 9.48
CA ILE A 115 0.51 -4.76 8.80
C ILE A 115 1.99 -4.44 8.89
N LEU A 116 2.78 -5.37 9.42
CA LEU A 116 4.24 -5.24 9.49
C LEU A 116 4.88 -5.96 8.32
N GLN A 117 5.95 -5.39 7.79
CA GLN A 117 6.80 -6.01 6.81
C GLN A 117 7.40 -7.32 7.35
N GLN A 118 7.43 -8.35 6.51
CA GLN A 118 7.90 -9.69 6.85
C GLN A 118 8.82 -10.25 5.75
N LEU A 119 9.90 -9.53 5.43
CA LEU A 119 10.90 -9.97 4.44
C LEU A 119 11.80 -11.09 5.01
N PRO A 120 12.30 -12.02 4.17
CA PRO A 120 13.32 -13.02 4.53
C PRO A 120 14.71 -12.44 4.85
#